data_AF-F0Y1L1-F1
#
_entry.id   AF-F0Y1L1-F1
#
_cell.length_a   1.000
_cell.length_b   1.000
_cell.length_c   1.000
_cell.angle_alpha   90.00
_cell.angle_beta   90.00
_cell.angle_gamma   90.00
#
_symmetry.space_group_name_H-M   'P 1'
#
loop_
_entity.id
_entity.type
_entity.pdbx_description
1 polymer ?
#
loop_
_entity_poly.entity_id
_entity_poly.type
_entity_poly.pdbx_seq_one_letter_code
_entity_poly.pdbx_strand_id
1 'polypeptide(L)'
;LNDRSSRSHCLVHLRVAVKRGSKVHRRQLLFVDLAGSERILKSRVEGAARDQAIMINASLTALGKVINALGAKAAHVPYRDSTLTMLLRASLGGRARAGVVVCVAPDADHGDESVCSLDFGAR
;
A
#
# COMPACT_ATOMS: atom_id res chain seq x y z
N LEU A 1 22.13 2.86 -2.33
CA LEU A 1 20.85 2.72 -1.61
C LEU A 1 20.33 1.32 -1.89
N ASN A 2 19.97 0.61 -0.82
CA ASN A 2 19.58 -0.81 -0.71
C ASN A 2 19.31 -1.58 -2.04
N ASP A 3 20.20 -2.52 -2.38
CA ASP A 3 20.06 -3.40 -3.56
C ASP A 3 18.94 -4.44 -3.43
N ARG A 4 18.27 -4.47 -2.25
CA ARG A 4 17.11 -5.31 -1.92
C ARG A 4 15.78 -4.55 -1.87
N SER A 5 15.71 -3.29 -2.29
CA SER A 5 14.42 -2.57 -2.39
C SER A 5 13.49 -3.33 -3.35
N SER A 6 12.31 -3.75 -2.85
CA SER A 6 11.27 -4.36 -3.67
C SER A 6 10.73 -3.33 -4.65
N ARG A 7 10.87 -3.60 -5.95
CA ARG A 7 10.37 -2.74 -7.04
C ARG A 7 8.94 -3.06 -7.47
N SER A 8 8.18 -3.75 -6.61
CA SER A 8 6.80 -4.15 -6.86
C SER A 8 6.05 -4.35 -5.54
N HIS A 9 4.74 -4.20 -5.59
CA HIS A 9 3.86 -4.55 -4.46
C HIS A 9 3.49 -6.03 -4.54
N CYS A 10 3.47 -6.71 -3.40
CA CYS A 10 3.05 -8.10 -3.30
C CYS A 10 1.74 -8.22 -2.54
N LEU A 11 0.76 -8.91 -3.11
CA LEU A 11 -0.55 -9.15 -2.50
C LEU A 11 -0.78 -10.65 -2.36
N VAL A 12 -0.91 -11.12 -1.13
CA VAL A 12 -1.21 -12.53 -0.83
C VAL A 12 -2.63 -12.63 -0.28
N HIS A 13 -3.52 -13.26 -1.04
CA HIS A 13 -4.93 -13.39 -0.69
C HIS A 13 -5.25 -14.77 -0.13
N LEU A 14 -5.46 -14.84 1.18
CA LEU A 14 -5.90 -16.04 1.86
C LEU A 14 -7.43 -16.06 1.93
N ARG A 15 -8.06 -17.02 1.24
CA ARG A 15 -9.52 -17.22 1.27
C ARG A 15 -9.84 -18.50 2.01
N VAL A 16 -10.67 -18.40 3.03
CA VAL A 16 -11.09 -19.53 3.87
C VAL A 16 -12.59 -19.74 3.70
N ALA A 17 -12.99 -20.96 3.37
CA ALA A 17 -14.38 -21.37 3.32
C ALA A 17 -14.63 -22.44 4.38
N VAL A 18 -15.53 -22.17 5.32
CA VAL A 18 -15.90 -23.09 6.40
C VAL A 18 -17.34 -23.54 6.19
N LYS A 19 -17.55 -24.83 5.96
CA LYS A 19 -18.88 -25.44 5.87
C LYS A 19 -19.34 -25.85 7.27
N ARG A 20 -20.53 -25.41 7.69
CA ARG A 20 -21.22 -25.84 8.91
C ARG A 20 -22.65 -26.26 8.54
N GLY A 21 -22.89 -27.56 8.45
CA GLY A 21 -24.15 -28.12 7.93
C GLY A 21 -24.35 -27.74 6.45
N SER A 22 -25.51 -27.15 6.14
CA SER A 22 -25.82 -26.64 4.79
C SER A 22 -25.24 -25.25 4.50
N LYS A 23 -24.74 -24.52 5.52
CA LYS A 23 -24.21 -23.16 5.35
C LYS A 23 -22.71 -23.18 5.08
N VAL A 24 -22.26 -22.37 4.12
CA VAL A 24 -20.84 -22.11 3.83
C VAL A 24 -20.50 -20.68 4.21
N HIS A 25 -19.57 -20.51 5.14
CA HIS A 25 -19.07 -19.20 5.57
C HIS A 25 -17.75 -18.92 4.86
N ARG A 26 -17.67 -17.82 4.11
CA ARG A 26 -16.43 -17.37 3.47
C ARG A 26 -15.81 -16.22 4.25
N ARG A 27 -14.50 -16.28 4.44
CA ARG A 27 -13.66 -15.24 5.05
C ARG A 27 -12.45 -15.02 4.16
N GLN A 28 -11.92 -13.80 4.20
CA GLN A 28 -10.72 -13.44 3.45
C GLN A 28 -9.78 -12.66 4.36
N LEU A 29 -8.50 -12.92 4.19
CA LEU A 29 -7.41 -12.14 4.76
C LEU A 29 -6.49 -11.76 3.61
N LEU A 30 -6.08 -10.50 3.57
CA LEU A 30 -5.19 -10.00 2.53
C LEU A 30 -3.94 -9.46 3.21
N PHE A 31 -2.80 -10.07 2.91
CA PHE A 31 -1.50 -9.56 3.28
C PHE A 31 -0.97 -8.74 2.11
N VAL A 32 -0.51 -7.53 2.39
CA VAL A 32 -0.01 -6.60 1.39
C VAL A 32 1.38 -6.18 1.84
N ASP A 33 2.37 -6.47 1.01
CA ASP A 33 3.72 -5.92 1.13
C ASP A 33 3.86 -4.81 0.09
N LEU A 34 4.18 -3.61 0.55
CA LEU A 34 4.27 -2.43 -0.29
C LEU A 34 5.73 -2.18 -0.64
N ALA A 35 6.00 -1.92 -1.91
CA ALA A 35 7.29 -1.40 -2.35
C ALA A 35 7.64 -0.11 -1.61
N GLY A 36 8.94 0.18 -1.56
CA GLY A 36 9.43 1.38 -0.90
C GLY A 36 8.88 2.67 -1.51
N SER A 37 8.79 3.70 -0.68
CA SER A 37 8.30 5.04 -1.06
C SER A 37 9.45 6.01 -1.36
N GLU A 38 10.63 5.48 -1.67
CA GLU A 38 11.85 6.27 -1.79
C GLU A 38 11.74 7.39 -2.83
N ARG A 39 12.40 8.51 -2.54
CA ARG A 39 12.42 9.66 -3.42
C ARG A 39 13.36 9.40 -4.59
N ILE A 40 12.80 9.43 -5.79
CA ILE A 40 13.52 9.25 -7.06
C ILE A 40 14.76 10.17 -7.15
N LEU A 41 14.62 11.41 -6.67
CA LEU A 41 15.71 12.41 -6.67
C LEU A 41 16.94 11.99 -5.84
N LYS A 42 16.78 11.20 -4.78
CA LYS A 42 17.91 10.67 -3.98
C LYS A 42 18.53 9.41 -4.60
N SER A 43 17.72 8.63 -5.30
CA SER A 43 18.13 7.33 -5.85
C SER A 43 19.02 7.40 -7.11
N ARG A 44 19.12 8.55 -7.79
CA ARG A 44 19.92 8.76 -9.02
C ARG A 44 19.69 7.70 -10.12
N VAL A 45 18.54 7.03 -10.12
CA VAL A 45 18.19 6.03 -11.15
C VAL A 45 17.79 6.73 -12.45
N GLU A 46 18.26 6.18 -13.57
CA GLU A 46 18.01 6.68 -14.91
C GLU A 46 17.31 5.62 -15.78
N GLY A 47 16.77 6.05 -16.92
CA GLY A 47 16.10 5.18 -17.89
C GLY A 47 14.94 4.37 -17.30
N ALA A 48 14.84 3.09 -17.68
CA ALA A 48 13.74 2.22 -17.27
C ALA A 48 13.59 2.07 -15.74
N ALA A 49 14.67 2.20 -14.97
CA ALA A 49 14.62 2.15 -13.52
C ALA A 49 13.92 3.39 -12.92
N ARG A 50 14.07 4.56 -13.55
CA ARG A 50 13.34 5.78 -13.19
C ARG A 50 11.85 5.60 -13.42
N ASP A 51 11.46 5.07 -14.58
CA ASP A 51 10.06 4.86 -14.93
C ASP A 51 9.37 3.88 -13.97
N GLN A 52 10.07 2.80 -13.58
CA GLN A 52 9.59 1.88 -12.54
C GLN A 52 9.36 2.58 -11.20
N ALA A 53 10.31 3.39 -10.74
CA ALA A 53 10.19 4.12 -9.48
C ALA A 53 9.03 5.14 -9.51
N ILE A 54 8.78 5.78 -10.67
CA ILE A 54 7.60 6.65 -10.87
C ILE A 54 6.31 5.84 -10.69
N MET A 55 6.21 4.66 -11.32
CA MET A 55 5.01 3.84 -11.24
C MET A 55 4.73 3.31 -9.83
N ILE A 56 5.78 2.91 -9.09
CA ILE A 56 5.66 2.51 -7.69
C ILE A 56 5.10 3.66 -6.86
N ASN A 57 5.71 4.84 -6.93
CA ASN A 57 5.27 6.00 -6.17
C ASN A 57 3.88 6.51 -6.58
N ALA A 58 3.49 6.37 -7.85
CA ALA A 58 2.15 6.69 -8.31
C ALA A 58 1.09 5.82 -7.62
N SER A 59 1.33 4.50 -7.52
CA SER A 59 0.40 3.58 -6.84
C SER A 59 0.32 3.82 -5.32
N LEU A 60 1.43 4.16 -4.66
CA LEU A 60 1.43 4.55 -3.24
C LEU A 60 0.71 5.89 -3.01
N THR A 61 0.87 6.84 -3.92
CA THR A 61 0.16 8.13 -3.89
C THR A 61 -1.35 7.92 -4.04
N ALA A 62 -1.78 7.07 -4.99
CA ALA A 62 -3.18 6.70 -5.16
C ALA A 62 -3.74 6.04 -3.89
N LEU A 63 -2.97 5.14 -3.25
CA LEU A 63 -3.36 4.53 -1.97
C LEU A 63 -3.56 5.58 -0.87
N GLY A 64 -2.63 6.53 -0.73
CA GLY A 64 -2.76 7.64 0.23
C GLY A 64 -4.00 8.50 -0.02
N LYS A 65 -4.35 8.79 -1.29
CA LYS A 65 -5.59 9.51 -1.63
C LYS A 65 -6.83 8.74 -1.20
N VAL A 66 -6.85 7.41 -1.39
CA VAL A 66 -7.97 6.56 -0.99
C VAL A 66 -8.14 6.54 0.53
N ILE A 67 -7.04 6.38 1.29
CA ILE A 67 -7.05 6.40 2.76
C ILE A 67 -7.59 7.73 3.27
N ASN A 68 -7.04 8.85 2.78
CA ASN A 68 -7.49 10.20 3.14
C ASN A 68 -8.98 10.40 2.87
N ALA A 69 -9.45 10.00 1.68
CA ALA A 69 -10.86 10.15 1.30
C ALA A 69 -11.79 9.31 2.20
N LEU A 70 -11.35 8.12 2.63
CA LEU A 70 -12.08 7.29 3.57
C LEU A 70 -12.12 7.89 4.98
N GLY A 71 -10.98 8.37 5.48
CA GLY A 71 -10.89 9.05 6.77
C GLY A 71 -11.78 10.30 6.83
N ALA A 72 -11.80 11.08 5.75
CA ALA A 72 -12.65 12.27 5.60
C ALA A 72 -14.12 11.96 5.28
N LYS A 73 -14.51 10.69 5.13
CA LYS A 73 -15.86 10.26 4.71
C LYS A 73 -16.34 10.96 3.43
N ALA A 74 -15.44 11.17 2.48
CA ALA A 74 -15.75 11.82 1.22
C ALA A 74 -16.82 11.04 0.43
N ALA A 75 -17.68 11.77 -0.30
CA ALA A 75 -18.72 11.16 -1.13
C ALA A 75 -18.13 10.28 -2.26
N HIS A 76 -16.96 10.65 -2.78
CA HIS A 76 -16.24 9.90 -3.80
C HIS A 76 -14.87 9.47 -3.28
N VAL A 77 -14.55 8.18 -3.42
CA VAL A 77 -13.25 7.60 -3.08
C VAL A 77 -12.57 7.10 -4.36
N PRO A 78 -11.38 7.61 -4.71
CA PRO A 78 -10.76 7.39 -6.02
C PRO A 78 -10.04 6.03 -6.15
N TYR A 79 -10.74 4.93 -5.92
CA TYR A 79 -10.15 3.58 -6.01
C TYR A 79 -9.58 3.24 -7.39
N ARG A 80 -10.02 3.94 -8.45
CA ARG A 80 -9.62 3.68 -9.84
C ARG A 80 -8.29 4.32 -10.23
N ASP A 81 -7.69 5.16 -9.37
CA ASP A 81 -6.43 5.84 -9.67
C ASP A 81 -5.24 4.86 -9.81
N SER A 82 -5.35 3.62 -9.31
CA SER A 82 -4.33 2.59 -9.51
C SER A 82 -4.90 1.17 -9.45
N THR A 83 -4.21 0.20 -10.05
CA THR A 83 -4.54 -1.23 -9.91
C THR A 83 -4.52 -1.69 -8.46
N LEU A 84 -3.54 -1.20 -7.68
CA LEU A 84 -3.42 -1.50 -6.25
C LEU A 84 -4.69 -1.09 -5.50
N THR A 85 -5.14 0.15 -5.66
CA THR A 85 -6.34 0.66 -4.97
C THR A 85 -7.63 -0.02 -5.44
N MET A 86 -7.71 -0.46 -6.69
CA MET A 86 -8.83 -1.25 -7.18
C MET A 86 -8.90 -2.63 -6.52
N LEU A 87 -7.76 -3.30 -6.36
CA LEU A 87 -7.67 -4.60 -5.68
C LEU A 87 -7.98 -4.49 -4.19
N LEU A 88 -7.55 -3.40 -3.55
CA LEU A 88 -7.76 -3.14 -2.12
C LEU A 88 -9.14 -2.57 -1.77
N ARG A 89 -9.96 -2.21 -2.77
CA ARG A 89 -11.26 -1.56 -2.56
C ARG A 89 -12.15 -2.29 -1.56
N ALA A 90 -12.25 -3.62 -1.65
CA ALA A 90 -13.08 -4.43 -0.77
C ALA A 90 -12.54 -4.46 0.69
N SER A 91 -11.23 -4.31 0.86
CA SER A 91 -10.56 -4.34 2.17
C SER A 91 -10.53 -2.98 2.85
N LEU A 92 -10.44 -1.87 2.10
CA LEU A 92 -10.35 -0.52 2.65
C LEU A 92 -11.70 0.17 2.83
N GLY A 93 -12.65 0.00 1.88
CA GLY A 93 -13.97 0.63 1.94
C GLY A 93 -15.11 -0.31 2.31
N GLY A 94 -14.82 -1.60 2.50
CA GLY A 94 -15.82 -2.62 2.79
C GLY A 94 -16.05 -2.84 4.28
N ARG A 95 -16.58 -4.01 4.63
CA ARG A 95 -16.78 -4.46 6.02
C ARG A 95 -15.53 -5.14 6.62
N ALA A 96 -14.37 -4.94 6.00
CA ALA A 96 -13.12 -5.53 6.48
C ALA A 96 -12.50 -4.64 7.57
N ARG A 97 -11.67 -5.25 8.42
CA ARG A 97 -10.76 -4.52 9.30
C ARG A 97 -9.40 -4.50 8.61
N ALA A 98 -8.78 -3.33 8.54
CA ALA A 98 -7.46 -3.14 7.98
C ALA A 98 -6.54 -2.58 9.08
N GLY A 99 -5.29 -3.04 9.08
CA GLY A 99 -4.20 -2.49 9.88
C GLY A 99 -3.00 -2.28 8.97
N VAL A 100 -2.23 -1.24 9.24
CA VAL A 100 -1.01 -0.91 8.51
C VAL A 100 0.16 -0.98 9.49
N VAL A 101 1.24 -1.64 9.08
CA VAL A 101 2.51 -1.64 9.81
C VAL A 101 3.46 -0.76 9.02
N VAL A 102 3.95 0.30 9.66
CA VAL A 102 4.91 1.22 9.06
C VAL A 102 6.29 0.87 9.59
N CYS A 103 7.17 0.44 8.68
CA CYS A 103 8.55 0.13 9.00
C CYS A 103 9.42 1.37 8.78
N VAL A 104 10.21 1.74 9.79
CA VAL A 104 11.15 2.87 9.74
C VAL A 104 12.54 2.43 10.18
N ALA A 105 13.57 3.17 9.74
CA ALA A 105 14.93 2.95 10.16
C ALA A 105 15.28 3.86 11.36
N PRO A 106 16.02 3.36 12.37
CA PRO A 106 16.39 4.16 13.54
C PRO A 106 17.57 5.11 13.27
N ASP A 107 18.33 4.90 12.19
CA ASP A 107 19.56 5.64 11.89
C ASP A 107 19.27 7.03 11.31
N ALA A 108 20.06 8.02 11.70
CA ALA A 108 19.90 9.42 11.28
C ALA A 108 19.98 9.62 9.76
N ASP A 109 20.81 8.81 9.08
CA ASP A 109 20.98 8.86 7.62
C ASP A 109 19.68 8.56 6.85
N HIS A 110 18.76 7.82 7.48
CA HIS A 110 17.45 7.47 6.94
C HIS A 110 16.31 8.29 7.57
N GLY A 111 16.63 9.35 8.33
CA GLY A 111 15.65 10.17 9.04
C GLY A 111 14.58 10.75 8.12
N ASP A 112 14.99 11.34 6.99
CA ASP A 112 14.06 11.90 5.99
C ASP A 112 13.08 10.85 5.44
N GLU A 113 13.56 9.62 5.20
CA GLU A 113 12.73 8.52 4.67
C GLU A 113 11.78 7.99 5.73
N SER A 114 12.25 7.91 6.98
CA SER A 114 11.44 7.52 8.13
C SER A 114 10.31 8.52 8.37
N VAL A 115 10.59 9.82 8.29
CA VAL A 115 9.55 10.87 8.36
C VAL A 115 8.53 10.70 7.23
N CYS A 116 8.98 10.47 5.99
CA CYS A 116 8.05 10.24 4.87
C CYS A 116 7.14 9.02 5.09
N SER A 117 7.68 7.92 5.62
CA SER A 117 6.92 6.72 5.95
C SER A 117 5.91 6.96 7.08
N LEU A 118 6.28 7.72 8.11
CA LEU A 118 5.38 8.09 9.20
C LEU A 118 4.27 9.04 8.73
N ASP A 119 4.60 10.04 7.90
CA ASP A 119 3.63 10.94 7.28
C ASP A 119 2.65 10.19 6.36
N PHE A 120 3.08 9.09 5.74
CA PHE A 120 2.18 8.20 5.03
C PHE A 120 1.25 7.44 5.99
N GLY A 121 1.78 6.94 7.11
CA GLY A 121 1.00 6.21 8.12
C GLY A 121 0.00 7.05 8.92
N ALA A 122 0.23 8.36 9.03
CA ALA A 122 -0.63 9.29 9.77
C ALA A 122 -1.89 9.74 8.99
N ARG A 123 -2.03 9.31 7.73
CA ARG A 123 -3.13 9.67 6.82
C ARG A 123 -4.45 8.96 7.13
#